data_AF-A0A9Q1QC40-F1
#
_entry.id   AF-A0A9Q1QC40-F1
#
_cell.length_a   1.000
_cell.length_b   1.000
_cell.length_c   1.000
_cell.angle_alpha   90.00
_cell.angle_beta   90.00
_cell.angle_gamma   90.00
#
_symmetry.space_group_name_H-M   'P 1'
#
loop_
_entity.id
_entity.type
_entity.pdbx_description
1 polymer ?
#
loop_
_entity_poly.entity_id
_entity_poly.type
_entity_poly.pdbx_seq_one_letter_code
_entity_poly.pdbx_strand_id
1 'polypeptide(L)'
;MSRHKTRSNEYIGWLFGIAIDGSRKQVQCKFCSKVIRGGITRLKQHLAHKTDVSAEVKRDMMKLLEGYKEKKRQKTRIARDMEDEITRSFNHTDYVDDEEEDAQLAHARYQSLEQHQFEHDQRVYRASRGTYYDEGGSSRPPSVPQMRRSASV
;
A
#
# COMPACT_ATOMS: atom_id res chain seq x y z
N MET A 1 -2.39 17.07 37.55
CA MET A 1 -1.27 16.39 36.85
C MET A 1 -0.96 17.18 35.57
N SER A 2 0.06 18.04 35.60
CA SER A 2 0.44 18.88 34.47
C SER A 2 0.86 18.01 33.30
N ARG A 3 0.11 18.09 32.19
CA ARG A 3 0.50 17.51 30.91
C ARG A 3 1.73 18.26 30.42
N HIS A 4 2.92 17.77 30.74
CA HIS A 4 4.11 18.16 30.01
C HIS A 4 3.94 17.63 28.59
N LYS A 5 3.33 18.46 27.73
CA LYS A 5 3.24 18.23 26.30
C LYS A 5 4.67 18.22 25.79
N THR A 6 5.24 17.03 25.62
CA THR A 6 6.54 16.85 25.00
C THR A 6 6.49 17.60 23.68
N ARG A 7 7.27 18.68 23.56
CA ARG A 7 7.30 19.53 22.37
C ARG A 7 7.65 18.61 21.20
N SER A 8 6.74 18.46 20.25
CA SER A 8 6.97 17.58 19.09
C SER A 8 8.25 18.03 18.36
N ASN A 9 9.00 17.08 17.82
CA ASN A 9 10.25 17.34 17.09
C ASN A 9 10.06 18.39 15.97
N GLU A 10 8.86 18.47 15.39
CA GLU A 10 8.48 19.50 14.42
C GLU A 10 8.36 20.90 15.07
N TYR A 11 7.73 21.00 16.24
CA TYR A 11 7.53 22.27 16.94
C TYR A 11 8.85 22.98 17.23
N ILE A 12 9.88 22.25 17.67
CA ILE A 12 11.19 22.81 17.98
C ILE A 12 11.83 23.47 16.75
N GLY A 13 11.66 22.91 15.56
CA GLY A 13 12.16 23.53 14.32
C GLY A 13 11.42 24.83 13.98
N TRP A 14 10.09 24.85 14.14
CA TRP A 14 9.26 26.01 13.82
C TRP A 14 9.44 27.18 14.79
N LEU A 15 10.02 26.96 15.97
CA LEU A 15 10.43 28.07 16.85
C LEU A 15 11.45 28.99 16.17
N PHE A 16 12.30 28.45 15.30
CA PHE A 16 13.44 29.15 14.71
C PHE A 16 13.25 29.52 13.24
N GLY A 17 12.06 29.28 12.68
CA GLY A 17 11.76 29.61 11.30
C GLY A 17 10.31 30.01 11.08
N ILE A 18 10.07 30.75 10.01
CA ILE A 18 8.75 31.26 9.63
C ILE A 18 8.42 30.75 8.22
N ALA A 19 7.23 30.21 8.00
CA ALA A 19 6.77 29.84 6.66
C ALA A 19 6.40 31.12 5.89
N ILE A 20 6.91 31.28 4.67
CA ILE A 20 6.75 32.52 3.90
C ILE A 20 5.43 32.52 3.10
N ASP A 21 5.14 31.44 2.37
CA ASP A 21 4.02 31.40 1.42
C ASP A 21 2.79 30.66 1.96
N GLY A 22 2.64 30.55 3.29
CA GLY A 22 1.71 29.58 3.92
C GLY A 22 2.03 28.11 3.62
N SER A 23 3.02 27.86 2.76
CA SER A 23 3.51 26.54 2.40
C SER A 23 4.68 26.15 3.29
N ARG A 24 4.70 24.89 3.73
CA ARG A 24 5.83 24.32 4.50
C ARG A 24 7.06 24.03 3.62
N LYS A 25 7.08 24.47 2.36
CA LYS A 25 8.15 24.21 1.38
C LYS A 25 9.30 25.23 1.51
N GLN A 26 8.97 26.46 1.85
CA GLN A 26 9.93 27.54 2.03
C GLN A 26 9.85 28.07 3.46
N VAL A 27 11.00 28.14 4.13
CA VAL A 27 11.08 28.60 5.52
C VAL A 27 12.17 29.65 5.63
N GLN A 28 11.82 30.81 6.18
CA GLN A 28 12.77 31.86 6.52
C GLN A 28 13.40 31.56 7.88
N CYS A 29 14.72 31.58 7.95
CA CYS A 29 15.46 31.43 9.21
C CYS A 29 15.41 32.72 10.03
N LYS A 30 14.98 32.67 11.29
CA LYS A 30 14.91 33.86 12.17
C LYS A 30 16.27 34.46 12.52
N PHE A 31 17.36 33.68 12.41
CA PHE A 31 18.70 34.13 12.81
C PHE A 31 19.47 34.85 11.69
N CYS A 32 19.27 34.50 10.43
CA CYS A 32 19.98 35.14 9.31
C CYS A 32 19.07 35.61 8.18
N SER A 33 17.76 35.57 8.40
CA SER A 33 16.72 35.95 7.44
C SER A 33 16.78 35.24 6.07
N LYS A 34 17.62 34.20 5.93
CA LYS A 34 17.78 33.43 4.70
C LYS A 34 16.55 32.57 4.47
N VAL A 35 16.04 32.63 3.24
CA VAL A 35 14.97 31.76 2.76
C VAL A 35 15.56 30.41 2.37
N ILE A 36 15.09 29.35 3.01
CA ILE A 36 15.54 27.99 2.78
C ILE A 36 14.42 27.22 2.08
N ARG A 37 14.72 26.69 0.89
CA ARG A 37 13.84 25.77 0.17
C ARG A 37 14.06 24.34 0.69
N GLY A 38 12.99 23.55 0.78
CA GLY A 38 12.99 22.18 1.31
C GLY A 38 12.47 22.05 2.75
N GLY A 39 11.78 23.08 3.23
CA GLY A 39 11.01 23.03 4.47
C GLY A 39 11.83 22.95 5.76
N ILE A 40 11.16 22.48 6.81
CA ILE A 40 11.70 22.50 8.18
C ILE A 40 12.96 21.64 8.36
N THR A 41 13.09 20.55 7.62
CA THR A 41 14.26 19.66 7.71
C THR A 41 15.54 20.38 7.26
N ARG A 42 15.47 21.18 6.19
CA ARG A 42 16.60 21.98 5.71
C ARG A 42 16.92 23.13 6.66
N LEU A 43 15.91 23.72 7.30
CA LEU A 43 16.14 24.69 8.37
C LEU A 43 16.92 24.06 9.54
N LYS A 44 16.53 22.87 10.01
CA LYS A 44 17.25 22.17 11.10
C LYS A 44 18.72 21.94 10.75
N GLN A 45 19.00 21.49 9.52
CA GLN A 45 20.37 21.31 9.02
C GLN A 45 21.15 22.62 8.98
N HIS A 46 20.51 23.69 8.50
CA HIS A 46 21.13 25.03 8.47
C HIS A 46 21.47 25.54 9.86
N LEU A 47 20.59 25.33 10.85
CA LEU A 47 20.84 25.74 12.24
C LEU A 47 21.93 24.92 12.92
N ALA A 48 22.05 23.63 12.59
CA ALA A 48 23.07 22.75 13.16
C ALA A 48 24.51 23.19 12.80
N HIS A 49 24.71 23.77 11.62
CA HIS A 49 26.05 24.15 11.12
C HIS A 49 26.33 25.65 11.18
N LYS A 50 25.38 26.47 11.61
CA LYS A 50 25.58 27.93 11.68
C LYS A 50 26.37 28.32 12.92
N THR A 51 27.22 29.33 12.82
CA THR A 51 28.00 29.92 13.93
C THR A 51 27.13 30.69 14.91
N ASP A 52 26.24 31.55 14.40
CA ASP A 52 25.47 32.57 15.15
C ASP A 52 24.27 32.03 15.95
N VAL A 53 24.23 30.72 16.18
CA VAL A 53 23.15 30.03 16.91
C VAL A 53 23.72 29.56 18.24
N SER A 54 22.94 29.66 19.34
CA SER A 54 23.39 29.16 20.65
C SER A 54 23.76 27.67 20.58
N ALA A 55 24.83 27.30 21.29
CA ALA A 55 25.32 25.92 21.31
C ALA A 55 24.24 24.91 21.73
N GLU A 56 23.31 25.29 22.60
CA GLU A 56 22.17 24.47 22.99
C GLU A 56 21.23 24.19 21.82
N VAL A 57 20.86 25.22 21.06
CA VAL A 57 20.00 25.06 19.88
C VAL A 57 20.69 24.21 18.83
N LYS A 58 22.02 24.33 18.63
CA LYS A 58 22.75 23.45 17.71
C LYS A 58 22.68 21.98 18.15
N ARG A 59 22.89 21.70 19.44
CA ARG A 59 22.79 20.35 20.01
C ARG A 59 21.40 19.76 19.81
N ASP A 60 20.35 20.54 20.08
CA ASP A 60 18.98 20.12 19.86
C ASP A 60 18.74 19.80 18.39
N MET A 61 19.11 20.69 17.47
CA MET A 61 18.94 20.45 16.03
C MET A 61 19.69 19.21 15.54
N MET A 62 20.93 19.00 16.00
CA MET A 62 21.70 17.80 15.70
C MET A 62 21.01 16.53 16.20
N LYS A 63 20.55 16.52 17.45
CA LYS A 63 19.82 15.39 18.04
C LYS A 63 18.54 15.06 17.27
N LEU A 64 17.80 16.09 16.82
CA LEU A 64 16.58 15.87 16.02
C LEU A 64 16.91 15.27 14.64
N LEU A 65 18.00 15.70 14.00
CA LEU A 65 18.45 15.17 12.72
C LEU A 65 18.94 13.72 12.84
N GLU A 66 19.68 13.42 13.91
CA GLU A 66 20.18 12.08 14.17
C GLU A 66 19.05 11.10 14.51
N GLY A 67 18.08 11.52 15.32
CA GLY A 67 16.87 10.74 15.58
C GLY A 67 16.05 10.45 14.32
N TYR A 68 16.03 11.37 13.35
CA TYR A 68 15.39 11.12 12.05
C TYR A 68 16.15 10.09 11.21
N LYS A 69 17.50 10.17 11.19
CA LYS A 69 18.34 9.18 10.51
C LYS A 69 18.18 7.79 11.14
N GLU A 70 18.16 7.71 12.47
CA GLU A 70 17.99 6.44 13.18
C GLU A 70 16.62 5.82 12.90
N LYS A 71 15.53 6.60 12.97
CA LYS A 71 14.20 6.09 12.60
C LYS A 71 14.13 5.57 11.17
N LYS A 72 14.82 6.24 10.23
CA LYS A 72 14.92 5.76 8.85
C LYS A 72 15.68 4.43 8.77
N ARG A 73 16.84 4.33 9.44
CA ARG A 73 17.63 3.09 9.52
C ARG A 73 16.83 1.96 10.16
N GLN A 74 16.15 2.23 11.27
CA GLN A 74 15.33 1.26 11.98
C GLN A 74 14.20 0.73 11.10
N LYS A 75 13.50 1.61 10.37
CA LYS A 75 12.46 1.18 9.42
C LYS A 75 13.02 0.27 8.33
N THR A 76 14.19 0.59 7.79
CA THR A 76 14.88 -0.25 6.80
C THR A 76 15.31 -1.59 7.38
N ARG A 77 15.83 -1.61 8.62
CA ARG A 77 16.19 -2.86 9.31
C ARG A 77 14.98 -3.77 9.52
N ILE A 78 13.89 -3.23 10.06
CA ILE A 78 12.66 -4.00 10.28
C ILE A 78 12.12 -4.57 8.96
N ALA A 79 12.11 -3.78 7.89
CA ALA A 79 11.65 -4.26 6.58
C ALA A 79 12.51 -5.42 6.07
N ARG A 80 13.84 -5.33 6.22
CA ARG A 80 14.78 -6.39 5.82
C ARG A 80 14.65 -7.63 6.69
N ASP A 81 14.52 -7.46 8.01
CA ASP A 81 14.36 -8.58 8.94
C ASP A 81 13.05 -9.34 8.66
N MET A 82 11.98 -8.62 8.30
CA MET A 82 10.70 -9.20 7.86
C MET A 82 10.83 -9.95 6.52
N GLU A 83 11.55 -9.39 5.55
CA GLU A 83 11.84 -10.05 4.27
C GLU A 83 12.68 -11.33 4.46
N ASP A 84 13.70 -11.26 5.33
CA ASP A 84 14.52 -12.40 5.71
C ASP A 84 13.68 -13.48 6.42
N GLU A 85 12.72 -13.08 7.26
CA GLU A 85 11.79 -14.01 7.92
C GLU A 85 10.89 -14.73 6.92
N ILE A 86 10.31 -14.01 5.95
CA ILE A 86 9.52 -14.60 4.85
C ILE A 86 10.37 -15.54 4.00
N THR A 87 11.61 -15.15 3.69
CA THR A 87 12.54 -15.98 2.92
C THR A 87 12.90 -17.26 3.67
N ARG A 88 13.14 -17.16 4.99
CA ARG A 88 13.41 -18.34 5.82
C ARG A 88 12.20 -19.25 5.94
N SER A 89 10.99 -18.72 6.09
CA SER A 89 9.77 -19.54 6.17
C SER A 89 9.49 -20.26 4.85
N PHE A 90 9.75 -19.61 3.72
CA PHE A 90 9.63 -20.24 2.39
C PHE A 90 10.68 -21.34 2.18
N ASN A 91 11.91 -21.14 2.64
CA ASN A 91 12.99 -22.13 2.53
C ASN A 91 12.89 -23.28 3.55
N HIS A 92 12.09 -23.13 4.62
CA HIS A 92 11.77 -24.19 5.58
C HIS A 92 10.53 -25.00 5.15
N THR A 93 10.11 -24.90 3.88
CA THR A 93 9.33 -25.99 3.29
C THR A 93 10.26 -27.19 3.17
N ASP A 94 10.29 -27.98 4.24
CA ASP A 94 10.63 -29.38 4.14
C ASP A 94 9.80 -29.91 2.96
N TYR A 95 10.45 -30.53 1.99
CA TYR A 95 9.79 -31.19 0.86
C TYR A 95 8.84 -32.23 1.46
N VAL A 96 7.59 -31.82 1.72
CA VAL A 96 6.50 -32.76 1.82
C VAL A 96 6.10 -32.98 0.37
N ASP A 97 6.64 -34.06 -0.18
CA ASP A 97 6.17 -34.68 -1.41
C ASP A 97 4.75 -35.22 -1.16
N ASP A 98 3.82 -34.32 -0.88
CA ASP A 98 2.41 -34.64 -0.90
C ASP A 98 1.92 -34.29 -2.31
N GLU A 99 1.97 -35.26 -3.21
CA GLU A 99 1.17 -35.29 -4.45
C GLU A 99 -0.36 -35.28 -4.16
N GLU A 100 -0.80 -34.70 -3.04
CA GLU A 100 -2.19 -34.58 -2.66
C GLU A 100 -2.58 -33.11 -2.71
N GLU A 101 -2.96 -32.67 -3.91
CA GLU A 101 -3.68 -31.42 -4.13
C GLU A 101 -4.83 -31.36 -3.09
N ASP A 102 -4.75 -30.45 -2.09
CA ASP A 102 -5.74 -30.37 -1.00
C ASP A 102 -7.13 -30.44 -1.62
N ALA A 103 -7.86 -31.53 -1.32
CA ALA A 103 -9.14 -31.84 -1.94
C ALA A 103 -10.11 -30.66 -1.86
N GLN A 104 -9.94 -29.78 -0.85
CA GLN A 104 -10.68 -28.55 -0.68
C GLN A 104 -10.32 -27.49 -1.74
N LEU A 105 -9.04 -27.30 -2.05
CA LEU A 105 -8.57 -26.36 -3.08
C LEU A 105 -8.95 -26.83 -4.49
N ALA A 106 -8.81 -28.13 -4.76
CA ALA A 106 -9.27 -28.73 -6.01
C ALA A 106 -10.78 -28.53 -6.17
N HIS A 107 -11.57 -28.86 -5.14
CA HIS A 107 -13.02 -28.65 -5.12
C HIS A 107 -13.41 -27.18 -5.31
N ALA A 108 -12.72 -26.24 -4.65
CA ALA A 108 -12.97 -24.80 -4.81
C ALA A 108 -12.69 -24.32 -6.25
N ARG A 109 -11.63 -24.83 -6.90
CA ARG A 109 -11.33 -24.54 -8.32
C ARG A 109 -12.41 -25.09 -9.23
N TYR A 110 -12.82 -26.34 -9.03
CA TYR A 110 -13.90 -26.96 -9.82
C TYR A 110 -15.22 -26.19 -9.70
N GLN A 111 -15.64 -25.84 -8.47
CA GLN A 111 -16.85 -25.06 -8.25
C GLN A 111 -16.79 -23.68 -8.92
N SER A 112 -15.63 -23.01 -8.85
CA SER A 112 -15.45 -21.70 -9.49
C SER A 112 -15.54 -21.79 -11.02
N LEU A 113 -14.92 -22.81 -11.62
CA LEU A 113 -15.00 -23.05 -13.07
C LEU A 113 -16.42 -23.38 -13.53
N GLU A 114 -17.13 -24.21 -12.76
CA GLU A 114 -18.51 -24.60 -13.05
C GLU A 114 -19.45 -23.39 -12.97
N GLN A 115 -19.31 -22.57 -11.92
CA GLN A 115 -20.09 -21.33 -11.77
C GLN A 115 -19.82 -20.36 -12.93
N HIS A 116 -18.55 -20.14 -13.29
CA HIS A 116 -18.21 -19.25 -14.40
C HIS A 116 -18.76 -19.76 -15.74
N GLN A 117 -18.70 -21.06 -15.99
CA GLN A 117 -19.29 -21.67 -17.20
C GLN A 117 -20.81 -21.50 -17.21
N PHE A 118 -21.48 -21.78 -16.09
CA PHE A 118 -22.93 -21.63 -15.98
C PHE A 118 -23.40 -20.18 -16.17
N GLU A 119 -22.70 -19.22 -15.57
CA GLU A 119 -22.98 -17.79 -15.74
C GLU A 119 -22.77 -17.34 -17.19
N HIS A 120 -21.68 -17.79 -17.80
CA HIS A 120 -21.39 -17.52 -19.20
C HIS A 120 -22.49 -18.06 -20.12
N ASP A 121 -22.90 -19.32 -19.93
CA ASP A 121 -23.96 -19.95 -20.73
C ASP A 121 -25.31 -19.27 -20.54
N GLN A 122 -25.65 -18.90 -19.30
CA GLN A 122 -26.85 -18.11 -19.02
C GLN A 122 -26.80 -16.74 -19.72
N ARG A 123 -25.64 -16.09 -19.73
CA ARG A 123 -25.44 -14.80 -20.39
C ARG A 123 -25.58 -14.92 -21.91
N VAL A 124 -24.96 -15.94 -22.52
CA VAL A 124 -25.09 -16.24 -23.95
C VAL A 124 -26.53 -16.56 -24.31
N TYR A 125 -27.22 -17.38 -23.50
CA TYR A 125 -28.62 -17.71 -23.71
C TYR A 125 -29.53 -16.49 -23.61
N ARG A 126 -29.32 -15.61 -22.62
CA ARG A 126 -30.08 -14.35 -22.50
C ARG A 126 -29.83 -13.41 -23.68
N ALA A 127 -28.59 -13.33 -24.16
CA ALA A 127 -28.23 -12.51 -25.32
C ALA A 127 -28.84 -13.06 -26.62
N SER A 128 -28.84 -14.38 -26.81
CA SER A 128 -29.42 -15.03 -28.00
C SER A 128 -30.95 -15.05 -27.99
N ARG A 129 -31.59 -14.99 -26.80
CA ARG A 129 -33.05 -14.89 -26.69
C ARG A 129 -33.61 -13.54 -27.20
N GLY A 130 -32.78 -12.51 -27.30
CA GLY A 130 -33.14 -11.18 -27.78
C GLY A 130 -33.15 -11.04 -29.31
N THR A 131 -32.53 -11.97 -30.05
CA THR A 131 -32.44 -11.91 -31.52
C THR A 131 -33.47 -12.79 -32.23
N TYR A 132 -34.31 -13.50 -31.48
CA TYR A 132 -35.21 -14.52 -32.04
C TYR A 132 -36.50 -13.96 -32.70
N TYR A 133 -36.88 -12.70 -32.45
CA TYR A 133 -38.12 -12.13 -33.02
C TYR A 133 -37.91 -10.92 -33.93
N ASP A 134 -36.68 -10.53 -34.26
CA ASP A 134 -36.44 -9.30 -35.03
C ASP A 134 -36.23 -9.53 -36.55
N GLU A 135 -35.94 -10.75 -36.98
CA GLU A 135 -35.82 -11.08 -38.41
C GLU A 135 -36.91 -12.07 -38.83
N GLY A 136 -37.94 -11.55 -39.49
CA GLY A 136 -38.94 -12.37 -40.16
C GLY A 136 -38.30 -13.20 -41.27
N GLY A 137 -38.35 -14.53 -41.15
CA GLY A 137 -38.06 -15.42 -42.27
C GLY A 137 -37.61 -16.84 -41.92
N SER A 138 -38.50 -17.80 -42.17
CA SER A 138 -38.24 -19.21 -42.51
C SER A 138 -38.01 -20.24 -41.38
N SER A 139 -38.62 -21.41 -41.61
CA SER A 139 -38.85 -22.51 -40.69
C SER A 139 -37.61 -23.39 -40.47
N ARG A 140 -37.06 -23.37 -39.25
CA ARG A 140 -36.50 -24.55 -38.56
C ARG A 140 -36.00 -24.11 -37.16
N PRO A 141 -36.51 -24.68 -36.05
CA PRO A 141 -35.93 -24.40 -34.75
C PRO A 141 -34.52 -25.01 -34.70
N PRO A 142 -33.49 -24.29 -34.18
CA PRO A 142 -32.24 -24.93 -33.83
C PRO A 142 -32.51 -25.93 -32.71
N SER A 143 -31.97 -27.14 -32.83
CA SER A 143 -32.03 -28.17 -31.81
C SER A 143 -31.44 -27.61 -30.52
N VAL A 144 -32.30 -27.31 -29.54
CA VAL A 144 -31.91 -27.01 -28.16
C VAL A 144 -31.10 -28.21 -27.66
N PRO A 145 -29.81 -28.05 -27.30
CA PRO A 145 -29.12 -29.08 -26.55
C PRO A 145 -29.86 -29.19 -25.21
N GLN A 146 -30.58 -30.30 -25.01
CA GLN A 146 -31.26 -30.54 -23.75
C GLN A 146 -30.19 -30.56 -22.66
N MET A 147 -30.30 -29.63 -21.72
CA MET A 147 -29.51 -29.59 -20.51
C MET A 147 -29.83 -30.86 -19.73
N ARG A 148 -29.00 -31.89 -19.92
CA ARG A 148 -29.14 -33.18 -19.25
C ARG A 148 -28.92 -32.93 -17.78
N ARG A 149 -30.01 -33.00 -17.02
CA ARG A 149 -29.95 -33.12 -15.56
C ARG A 149 -29.29 -34.47 -15.28
N SER A 150 -28.01 -34.45 -14.89
CA SER A 150 -27.36 -35.61 -14.30
C SER A 150 -28.12 -35.96 -13.02
N ALA A 151 -28.91 -37.02 -13.06
CA ALA A 151 -29.43 -37.67 -11.88
C ALA A 151 -28.32 -38.55 -11.32
N SER A 152 -27.87 -38.25 -10.11
CA SER A 152 -27.00 -39.14 -9.34
C SER A 152 -27.82 -40.31 -8.81
N VAL A 153 -27.35 -41.54 -9.05
CA VAL A 153 -27.75 -42.76 -8.35
C VAL A 153 -26.93 -42.91 -7.08
#